data_AF-A0A2A9K5R1-F1
#
_entry.id   AF-A0A2A9K5R1-F1
#
_cell.length_a   1.000
_cell.length_b   1.000
_cell.length_c   1.000
_cell.angle_alpha   90.00
_cell.angle_beta   90.00
_cell.angle_gamma   90.00
#
_symmetry.space_group_name_H-M   'P 1'
#
loop_
_entity.id
_entity.type
_entity.pdbx_description
1 polymer ?
#
loop_
_entity_poly.entity_id
_entity_poly.type
_entity_poly.pdbx_seq_one_letter_code
_entity_poly.pdbx_strand_id
1 'polypeptide(L)'
;MKDIGFIYVLANSSMPNAIKVGKTKRSTAERSQELSGATGLPTPFIVVYEQLFEDCTAAETFIHALLGQKGYRISANREFFNAPVNEVVKAITLAPGAIQGSEALPLANTEEEDELFGEHGQDELDDMTLEIESAVLPASYPWYSLFDEAESQYYGWGDIFQDYAEALRLYSQAAKLGCLAAYQRIGGMHEEGRGTSQNKEKALNFYKEGVRRGNVYCYWRMASLFIDEENFANADKAFSLFLKNQRNELPDEQHRFIFDDSQIALDCGLFLHHHLHYEMELSESLKQVIVERRDAVIYEVLSAVNTLRETNVSDLAEKYQAVVSHLHSI
;
A
#
# COMPACT_ATOMS: atom_id res chain seq x y z
N MET A 1 22.96 35.28 -11.45
CA MET A 1 22.95 34.98 -10.01
C MET A 1 22.31 33.61 -9.90
N LYS A 2 22.98 32.62 -9.30
CA LYS A 2 22.45 31.25 -9.22
C LYS A 2 21.17 31.26 -8.36
N ASP A 3 20.05 30.84 -8.95
CA ASP A 3 18.72 30.89 -8.33
C ASP A 3 18.45 29.60 -7.54
N ILE A 4 19.19 29.40 -6.44
CA ILE A 4 19.16 28.15 -5.68
C ILE A 4 17.77 27.94 -5.07
N GLY A 5 17.21 26.74 -5.24
CA GLY A 5 15.92 26.38 -4.68
C GLY A 5 15.50 24.96 -5.03
N PHE A 6 14.36 24.54 -4.49
CA PHE A 6 13.79 23.22 -4.72
C PHE A 6 12.85 23.24 -5.93
N ILE A 7 12.90 22.15 -6.69
CA ILE A 7 11.77 21.70 -7.52
C ILE A 7 10.98 20.71 -6.69
N TYR A 8 9.65 20.82 -6.71
CA TYR A 8 8.76 19.93 -5.99
C TYR A 8 7.66 19.38 -6.91
N VAL A 9 7.15 18.21 -6.54
CA VAL A 9 5.97 17.59 -7.11
C VAL A 9 4.91 17.49 -6.03
N LEU A 10 3.74 18.10 -6.26
CA LEU A 10 2.58 17.94 -5.41
C LEU A 10 1.52 17.08 -6.08
N ALA A 11 0.92 16.20 -5.29
CA ALA A 11 -0.25 15.42 -5.68
C ALA A 11 -1.38 15.63 -4.68
N ASN A 12 -2.61 15.37 -5.11
CA ASN A 12 -3.82 15.54 -4.32
C ASN A 12 -4.82 14.46 -4.72
N SER A 13 -5.41 13.77 -3.75
CA SER A 13 -6.33 12.65 -4.02
C SER A 13 -7.63 13.11 -4.70
N SER A 14 -8.07 14.36 -4.48
CA SER A 14 -9.19 14.98 -5.20
C SER A 14 -8.85 15.45 -6.61
N MET A 15 -7.57 15.39 -7.04
CA MET A 15 -7.11 15.72 -8.39
C MET A 15 -6.33 14.56 -9.03
N PRO A 16 -6.97 13.41 -9.29
CA PRO A 16 -6.27 12.18 -9.64
C PRO A 16 -5.50 12.24 -10.97
N ASN A 17 -5.98 13.01 -11.96
CA ASN A 17 -5.32 13.14 -13.27
C ASN A 17 -4.39 14.37 -13.35
N ALA A 18 -3.99 14.96 -12.22
CA ALA A 18 -3.21 16.19 -12.25
C ALA A 18 -2.21 16.26 -11.10
N ILE A 19 -0.94 16.29 -11.46
CA ILE A 19 0.16 16.59 -10.54
C ILE A 19 0.73 17.97 -10.83
N LYS A 20 1.13 18.66 -9.77
CA LYS A 20 1.71 20.00 -9.85
C LYS A 20 3.22 19.92 -9.76
N VAL A 21 3.92 20.49 -10.74
CA VAL A 21 5.38 20.59 -10.72
C VAL A 21 5.76 22.05 -10.64
N GLY A 22 6.31 22.47 -9.50
CA GLY A 22 6.67 23.87 -9.26
C GLY A 22 8.02 24.01 -8.58
N LYS A 23 8.39 25.25 -8.29
CA LYS A 23 9.62 25.59 -7.56
C LYS A 23 9.36 26.42 -6.32
N THR A 24 10.29 26.33 -5.35
CA THR A 24 10.29 27.19 -4.17
C THR A 24 11.72 27.47 -3.71
N LYS A 25 11.90 28.61 -3.02
CA LYS A 25 13.15 28.93 -2.29
C LYS A 25 13.02 28.66 -0.78
N ARG A 26 11.80 28.37 -0.33
CA ARG A 26 11.45 28.04 1.06
C ARG A 26 11.36 26.53 1.23
N SER A 27 10.97 26.08 2.42
CA SER A 27 10.60 24.67 2.61
C SER A 27 9.43 24.28 1.69
N THR A 28 9.48 23.09 1.13
CA THR A 28 8.40 22.52 0.29
C THR A 28 7.18 22.13 1.11
N ALA A 29 7.37 21.72 2.36
CA ALA A 29 6.28 21.44 3.30
C ALA A 29 5.41 22.68 3.56
N GLU A 30 6.04 23.83 3.85
CA GLU A 30 5.34 25.12 4.00
C GLU A 30 4.57 25.48 2.73
N ARG A 31 5.18 25.26 1.56
CA ARG A 31 4.56 25.56 0.27
C ARG A 31 3.34 24.68 -0.02
N SER A 32 3.40 23.39 0.34
CA SER A 32 2.27 22.48 0.20
C SER A 32 1.09 22.88 1.09
N GLN A 33 1.37 23.29 2.34
CA GLN A 33 0.35 23.79 3.27
C GLN A 33 -0.32 25.08 2.78
N GLU A 34 0.45 26.05 2.27
CA GLU A 34 -0.07 27.28 1.68
C GLU A 34 -1.06 27.00 0.52
N LEU A 35 -0.69 26.09 -0.40
CA LEU A 35 -1.51 25.72 -1.55
C LEU A 35 -2.77 24.96 -1.13
N SER A 36 -2.67 24.08 -0.15
CA SER A 36 -3.80 23.33 0.39
C SER A 36 -4.84 24.28 1.02
N GLY A 37 -4.38 25.27 1.80
CA GLY A 37 -5.26 26.26 2.42
C GLY A 37 -5.94 27.22 1.43
N ALA A 38 -5.34 27.47 0.25
CA ALA A 38 -5.82 28.46 -0.71
C ALA A 38 -6.76 27.91 -1.81
N THR A 39 -6.75 26.59 -2.05
CA THR A 39 -7.38 25.98 -3.24
C THR A 39 -8.84 25.56 -3.05
N GLY A 40 -9.34 25.57 -1.81
CA GLY A 40 -10.71 25.15 -1.49
C GLY A 40 -11.01 23.68 -1.82
N LEU A 41 -9.97 22.87 -2.06
CA LEU A 41 -10.10 21.45 -2.34
C LEU A 41 -10.42 20.68 -1.03
N PRO A 42 -11.18 19.57 -1.12
CA PRO A 42 -11.55 18.78 0.05
C PRO A 42 -10.35 18.13 0.76
N THR A 43 -9.30 17.80 0.01
CA THR A 43 -8.10 17.14 0.52
C THR A 43 -6.87 18.03 0.33
N PRO A 44 -5.84 17.91 1.17
CA PRO A 44 -4.61 18.68 1.03
C PRO A 44 -3.72 18.15 -0.09
N PHE A 45 -2.86 19.02 -0.63
CA PHE A 45 -1.71 18.58 -1.43
C PHE A 45 -0.65 17.96 -0.53
N ILE A 46 -0.03 16.89 -1.00
CA ILE A 46 1.16 16.31 -0.40
C ILE A 46 2.36 16.48 -1.32
N VAL A 47 3.55 16.62 -0.74
CA VAL A 47 4.81 16.60 -1.47
C VAL A 47 5.17 15.14 -1.73
N VAL A 48 5.15 14.71 -3.00
CA VAL A 48 5.52 13.33 -3.37
C VAL A 48 6.98 13.20 -3.79
N TYR A 49 7.58 14.32 -4.23
CA TYR A 49 9.00 14.37 -4.60
C TYR A 49 9.52 15.80 -4.48
N GLU A 50 10.78 15.95 -4.11
CA GLU A 50 11.50 17.21 -4.18
C GLU A 50 12.97 17.00 -4.48
N GLN A 51 13.60 17.99 -5.11
CA GLN A 51 15.03 17.97 -5.37
C GLN A 51 15.60 19.39 -5.42
N LEU A 52 16.79 19.57 -4.84
CA LEU A 52 17.47 20.85 -4.78
C LEU A 52 18.29 21.12 -6.04
N PHE A 53 18.22 22.33 -6.57
CA PHE A 53 18.96 22.78 -7.75
C PHE A 53 19.75 24.06 -7.49
N GLU A 54 20.89 24.20 -8.18
CA GLU A 54 21.68 25.43 -8.18
C GLU A 54 20.94 26.60 -8.86
N ASP A 55 20.09 26.29 -9.84
CA ASP A 55 19.20 27.22 -10.54
C ASP A 55 17.85 26.56 -10.77
N CYS A 56 16.94 26.70 -9.80
CA CYS A 56 15.63 26.07 -9.86
C CYS A 56 14.74 26.69 -10.95
N THR A 57 14.99 27.94 -11.36
CA THR A 57 14.26 28.56 -12.46
C THR A 57 14.62 27.94 -13.81
N ALA A 58 15.91 27.71 -14.05
CA ALA A 58 16.38 27.00 -15.25
C ALA A 58 15.90 25.54 -15.25
N ALA A 59 16.00 24.85 -14.11
CA ALA A 59 15.54 23.47 -13.96
C ALA A 59 14.03 23.33 -14.23
N GLU A 60 13.19 24.17 -13.61
CA GLU A 60 11.73 24.17 -13.82
C GLU A 60 11.38 24.36 -15.30
N THR A 61 12.04 25.32 -15.96
CA THR A 61 11.81 25.59 -17.39
C THR A 61 12.13 24.37 -18.25
N PHE A 62 13.24 23.69 -17.97
CA PHE A 62 13.62 22.46 -18.65
C PHE A 62 12.58 21.34 -18.44
N ILE A 63 12.18 21.12 -17.19
CA ILE A 63 11.23 20.06 -16.81
C ILE A 63 9.88 20.28 -17.47
N HIS A 64 9.34 21.51 -17.40
CA HIS A 64 8.07 21.85 -18.03
C HIS A 64 8.10 21.68 -19.55
N ALA A 65 9.22 22.04 -20.19
CA ALA A 65 9.40 21.85 -21.62
C ALA A 65 9.43 20.36 -21.99
N LEU A 66 10.17 19.53 -21.25
CA LEU A 66 10.27 18.09 -21.47
C LEU A 66 8.93 17.38 -21.29
N LEU A 67 8.22 17.67 -20.19
CA LEU A 67 6.88 17.11 -19.93
C LEU A 67 5.85 17.61 -20.95
N GLY A 68 5.96 18.87 -21.37
CA GLY A 68 5.15 19.43 -22.45
C GLY A 68 5.37 18.72 -23.79
N GLN A 69 6.62 18.44 -24.15
CA GLN A 69 6.98 17.70 -25.36
C GLN A 69 6.42 16.27 -25.35
N LYS A 70 6.41 15.61 -24.18
CA LYS A 70 5.79 14.29 -24.00
C LYS A 70 4.25 14.30 -24.04
N GLY A 71 3.61 15.48 -24.15
CA GLY A 71 2.16 15.62 -24.25
C GLY A 71 1.43 15.60 -22.91
N TYR A 72 2.14 15.67 -21.77
CA TYR A 72 1.53 15.59 -20.44
C TYR A 72 0.95 16.92 -19.93
N ARG A 73 1.25 18.03 -20.58
CA ARG A 73 0.88 19.36 -20.07
C ARG A 73 -0.62 19.62 -20.29
N ILE A 74 -1.35 19.85 -19.19
CA ILE A 74 -2.80 20.09 -19.23
C ILE A 74 -3.14 21.47 -19.82
N SER A 75 -2.33 22.48 -19.53
CA SER A 75 -2.54 23.85 -20.02
C SER A 75 -1.23 24.61 -20.15
N ALA A 76 -1.12 25.42 -21.22
CA ALA A 76 0.09 26.15 -21.59
C ALA A 76 0.59 27.17 -20.56
N ASN A 77 -0.28 27.64 -19.65
CA ASN A 77 0.06 28.62 -18.62
C ASN A 77 0.00 28.04 -17.20
N ARG A 78 -0.15 26.72 -17.05
CA ARG A 78 -0.24 26.07 -15.74
C ARG A 78 0.92 25.12 -15.49
N GLU A 79 1.21 24.96 -14.21
CA GLU A 79 2.23 24.08 -13.64
C GLU A 79 1.66 22.67 -13.36
N PHE A 80 0.56 22.30 -14.03
CA PHE A 80 -0.15 21.04 -13.83
C PHE A 80 0.01 20.12 -15.04
N PHE A 81 0.27 18.85 -14.75
CA PHE A 81 0.57 17.81 -15.73
C PHE A 81 -0.31 16.59 -15.45
N ASN A 82 -0.82 15.97 -16.50
CA ASN A 82 -1.45 14.66 -16.44
C ASN A 82 -0.36 13.63 -16.78
N ALA A 83 0.42 13.24 -15.79
CA ALA A 83 1.53 12.31 -15.93
C ALA A 83 1.64 11.42 -14.68
N PRO A 84 2.14 10.18 -14.83
CA PRO A 84 2.61 9.38 -13.70
C PRO A 84 3.71 10.10 -12.90
N VAL A 85 3.75 9.89 -11.58
CA VAL A 85 4.73 10.54 -10.70
C VAL A 85 6.16 10.16 -11.10
N ASN A 86 6.40 8.87 -11.37
CA ASN A 86 7.72 8.38 -11.79
C ASN A 86 8.22 9.03 -13.10
N GLU A 87 7.35 9.30 -14.07
CA GLU A 87 7.73 10.01 -15.30
C GLU A 87 8.13 11.48 -15.04
N VAL A 88 7.49 12.11 -14.06
CA VAL A 88 7.89 13.45 -13.61
C VAL A 88 9.20 13.43 -12.85
N VAL A 89 9.39 12.47 -11.93
CA VAL A 89 10.66 12.29 -11.21
C VAL A 89 11.82 12.07 -12.18
N LYS A 90 11.63 11.25 -13.23
CA LYS A 90 12.61 11.08 -14.31
C LYS A 90 12.93 12.40 -15.00
N ALA A 91 11.91 13.22 -15.31
CA ALA A 91 12.13 14.53 -15.93
C ALA A 91 12.92 15.49 -15.02
N ILE A 92 12.67 15.47 -13.71
CA ILE A 92 13.41 16.26 -12.72
C ILE A 92 14.85 15.77 -12.61
N THR A 93 15.05 14.46 -12.52
CA THR A 93 16.39 13.85 -12.40
C THR A 93 17.28 14.14 -13.63
N LEU A 94 16.66 14.24 -14.81
CA LEU A 94 17.36 14.62 -16.05
C LEU A 94 17.69 16.12 -16.15
N ALA A 95 17.12 16.97 -15.29
CA ALA A 95 17.34 18.40 -15.34
C ALA A 95 18.78 18.75 -14.89
N PRO A 96 19.47 19.66 -15.59
CA PRO A 96 20.83 20.03 -15.24
C PRO A 96 20.87 20.88 -13.96
N GLY A 97 21.98 20.81 -13.23
CA GLY A 97 22.22 21.67 -12.06
C GLY A 97 21.63 21.16 -10.74
N ALA A 98 21.28 19.87 -10.67
CA ALA A 98 20.91 19.22 -9.41
C ALA A 98 22.08 19.26 -8.41
N ILE A 99 21.79 19.65 -7.16
CA ILE A 99 22.75 19.59 -6.06
C ILE A 99 22.64 18.20 -5.42
N GLN A 100 23.68 17.37 -5.61
CA GLN A 100 23.77 16.06 -4.95
C GLN A 100 24.05 16.25 -3.45
N GLY A 101 23.26 15.63 -2.58
CA GLY A 101 23.49 15.64 -1.12
C GLY A 101 22.36 16.22 -0.27
N SER A 102 21.16 16.50 -0.79
CA SER A 102 19.97 16.42 0.08
C SER A 102 19.68 14.94 0.26
N GLU A 103 20.18 14.36 1.36
CA GLU A 103 19.81 13.00 1.76
C GLU A 103 18.30 12.82 1.57
N ALA A 104 17.91 11.75 0.89
CA ALA A 104 16.56 11.24 0.97
C ALA A 104 16.20 11.23 2.46
N LEU A 105 15.07 11.84 2.82
CA LEU A 105 14.63 11.96 4.20
C LEU A 105 14.88 10.62 4.92
N PRO A 106 15.73 10.61 5.96
CA PRO A 106 16.27 9.39 6.51
C PRO A 106 15.17 8.64 7.26
N LEU A 107 14.92 7.39 6.87
CA LEU A 107 13.81 6.56 7.35
C LEU A 107 12.46 7.22 7.03
N ALA A 108 11.42 6.43 6.82
CA ALA A 108 10.08 6.98 6.99
C ALA A 108 10.03 7.53 8.42
N ASN A 109 10.15 8.86 8.59
CA ASN A 109 10.01 9.46 9.91
C ASN A 109 8.67 8.98 10.44
N THR A 110 8.65 8.44 11.65
CA THR A 110 7.43 7.96 12.31
C THR A 110 6.32 9.02 12.25
N GLU A 111 6.69 10.29 12.25
CA GLU A 111 5.80 11.44 12.08
C GLU A 111 4.98 11.39 10.78
N GLU A 112 5.54 11.01 9.62
CA GLU A 112 4.78 10.94 8.36
C GLU A 112 3.76 9.80 8.34
N GLU A 113 4.10 8.69 8.98
CA GLU A 113 3.24 7.52 9.13
C GLU A 113 2.13 7.77 10.14
N ASP A 114 2.43 8.48 11.22
CA ASP A 114 1.47 8.73 12.29
C ASP A 114 0.34 9.67 11.82
N GLU A 115 0.58 10.49 10.80
CA GLU A 115 -0.46 11.26 10.07
C GLU A 115 -1.49 10.37 9.34
N LEU A 116 -1.20 9.09 9.11
CA LEU A 116 -2.15 8.15 8.50
C LEU A 116 -3.19 7.62 9.50
N PHE A 117 -2.96 7.80 10.81
CA PHE A 117 -3.93 7.41 11.85
C PHE A 117 -4.87 8.58 12.16
N GLY A 118 -6.18 8.32 12.22
CA GLY A 118 -7.11 9.22 12.91
C GLY A 118 -7.04 9.07 14.43
N GLU A 119 -7.58 10.03 15.17
CA GLU A 119 -7.82 9.87 16.62
C GLU A 119 -8.86 8.76 16.84
N HIS A 120 -8.39 7.54 17.07
CA HIS A 120 -9.23 6.38 17.32
C HIS A 120 -8.92 5.81 18.70
N GLY A 121 -9.98 5.45 19.44
CA GLY A 121 -9.87 4.85 20.76
C GLY A 121 -9.34 3.41 20.69
N GLN A 122 -9.38 2.70 21.82
CA GLN A 122 -9.23 1.25 21.83
C GLN A 122 -10.46 0.61 21.17
N ASP A 123 -10.47 0.58 19.84
CA ASP A 123 -11.59 0.02 19.09
C ASP A 123 -11.57 -1.51 19.20
N GLU A 124 -12.69 -2.08 19.64
CA GLU A 124 -12.93 -3.51 19.62
C GLU A 124 -13.14 -4.00 18.17
N LEU A 125 -12.78 -5.25 17.89
CA LEU A 125 -12.94 -5.83 16.54
C LEU A 125 -14.39 -5.77 16.02
N ASP A 126 -15.35 -5.80 16.93
CA ASP A 126 -16.78 -5.86 16.61
C ASP A 126 -17.32 -4.51 16.09
N ASP A 127 -16.57 -3.41 16.29
CA ASP A 127 -16.91 -2.06 15.83
C ASP A 127 -16.28 -1.70 14.47
N MET A 128 -15.40 -2.55 13.94
CA MET A 128 -14.72 -2.29 12.67
C MET A 128 -15.66 -2.57 11.50
N THR A 129 -16.15 -1.49 10.89
CA THR A 129 -16.96 -1.53 9.67
C THR A 129 -16.17 -0.91 8.52
N LEU A 130 -16.40 -1.38 7.29
CA LEU A 130 -15.74 -0.80 6.11
C LEU A 130 -16.40 0.52 5.75
N GLU A 131 -15.63 1.58 5.59
CA GLU A 131 -16.10 2.80 4.93
C GLU A 131 -15.84 2.65 3.43
N ILE A 132 -16.91 2.40 2.67
CA ILE A 132 -16.84 2.31 1.21
C ILE A 132 -17.23 3.66 0.62
N GLU A 133 -16.24 4.42 0.15
CA GLU A 133 -16.49 5.63 -0.64
C GLU A 133 -16.93 5.24 -2.06
N SER A 134 -18.23 5.36 -2.33
CA SER A 134 -18.79 5.18 -3.68
C SER A 134 -18.44 6.38 -4.56
N ALA A 135 -17.31 6.30 -5.27
CA ALA A 135 -16.94 7.28 -6.27
C ALA A 135 -16.68 6.62 -7.63
N VAL A 136 -17.11 7.28 -8.71
CA VAL A 136 -16.73 6.91 -10.08
C VAL A 136 -15.28 7.29 -10.28
N LEU A 137 -14.41 6.29 -10.46
CA LEU A 137 -12.96 6.45 -10.37
C LEU A 137 -12.32 6.70 -11.77
N PRO A 138 -11.43 7.69 -11.93
CA PRO A 138 -10.74 7.97 -13.19
C PRO A 138 -9.59 7.00 -13.55
N ALA A 139 -9.10 7.15 -14.78
CA ALA A 139 -8.20 6.22 -15.48
C ALA A 139 -6.71 6.21 -15.03
N SER A 140 -6.29 7.09 -14.12
CA SER A 140 -4.94 7.09 -13.56
C SER A 140 -4.91 7.84 -12.22
N TYR A 141 -4.36 7.22 -11.18
CA TYR A 141 -4.19 7.84 -9.88
C TYR A 141 -2.72 8.15 -9.58
N PRO A 142 -2.40 9.26 -8.88
CA PRO A 142 -1.03 9.58 -8.54
C PRO A 142 -0.39 8.55 -7.61
N TRP A 143 -1.20 7.87 -6.78
CA TRP A 143 -0.72 6.80 -5.91
C TRP A 143 -0.27 5.56 -6.67
N TYR A 144 -0.78 5.31 -7.89
CA TYR A 144 -0.50 4.07 -8.62
C TYR A 144 0.99 3.92 -8.93
N SER A 145 1.60 4.94 -9.55
CA SER A 145 3.04 4.91 -9.84
C SER A 145 3.91 4.90 -8.59
N LEU A 146 3.41 5.43 -7.46
CA LEU A 146 4.13 5.38 -6.19
C LEU A 146 4.07 3.97 -5.59
N PHE A 147 2.91 3.33 -5.64
CA PHE A 147 2.72 1.96 -5.16
C PHE A 147 3.51 0.95 -6.00
N ASP A 148 3.50 1.08 -7.33
CA ASP A 148 4.26 0.21 -8.24
C ASP A 148 5.78 0.33 -8.03
N GLU A 149 6.28 1.56 -7.84
CA GLU A 149 7.67 1.80 -7.46
C GLU A 149 7.95 1.19 -6.07
N ALA A 150 7.03 1.33 -5.10
CA ALA A 150 7.18 0.72 -3.78
C ALA A 150 7.28 -0.81 -3.84
N GLU A 151 6.46 -1.49 -4.64
CA GLU A 151 6.57 -2.93 -4.86
C GLU A 151 7.93 -3.29 -5.48
N SER A 152 8.40 -2.50 -6.45
CA SER A 152 9.71 -2.72 -7.08
C SER A 152 10.87 -2.56 -6.09
N GLN A 153 10.82 -1.55 -5.21
CA GLN A 153 11.78 -1.35 -4.12
C GLN A 153 11.67 -2.46 -3.05
N TYR A 154 10.46 -2.96 -2.79
CA TYR A 154 10.24 -4.01 -1.80
C TYR A 154 10.74 -5.39 -2.26
N TYR A 155 10.49 -5.77 -3.51
CA TYR A 155 10.87 -7.08 -4.04
C TYR A 155 12.21 -7.08 -4.80
N GLY A 156 12.75 -5.91 -5.16
CA GLY A 156 13.97 -5.80 -5.97
C GLY A 156 13.75 -6.26 -7.41
N TRP A 157 12.73 -5.72 -8.08
CA TRP A 157 12.41 -6.11 -9.46
C TRP A 157 13.22 -5.33 -10.51
N GLY A 158 13.51 -6.01 -11.63
CA GLY A 158 14.27 -5.41 -12.74
C GLY A 158 15.69 -5.03 -12.32
N ASP A 159 16.06 -3.77 -12.58
CA ASP A 159 17.38 -3.21 -12.24
C ASP A 159 17.39 -2.50 -10.87
N ILE A 160 16.31 -2.60 -10.09
CA ILE A 160 16.16 -1.97 -8.78
C ILE A 160 16.63 -2.92 -7.68
N PHE A 161 17.54 -2.46 -6.84
CA PHE A 161 17.94 -3.18 -5.63
C PHE A 161 16.88 -3.01 -4.55
N GLN A 162 16.62 -4.07 -3.79
CA GLN A 162 15.68 -4.02 -2.70
C GLN A 162 16.08 -2.98 -1.65
N ASP A 163 15.17 -2.06 -1.36
CA ASP A 163 15.30 -1.06 -0.30
C ASP A 163 13.96 -0.94 0.45
N TYR A 164 13.89 -1.57 1.61
CA TYR A 164 12.67 -1.55 2.42
C TYR A 164 12.39 -0.18 3.03
N ALA A 165 13.40 0.65 3.29
CA ALA A 165 13.14 1.97 3.85
C ALA A 165 12.47 2.87 2.79
N GLU A 166 12.94 2.78 1.55
CA GLU A 166 12.34 3.50 0.43
C GLU A 166 10.95 2.95 0.08
N ALA A 167 10.76 1.63 0.08
CA ALA A 167 9.44 1.02 -0.11
C ALA A 167 8.43 1.53 0.93
N LEU A 168 8.81 1.58 2.21
CA LEU A 168 7.95 2.07 3.30
C LEU A 168 7.54 3.53 3.10
N ARG A 169 8.50 4.37 2.67
CA ARG A 169 8.26 5.78 2.35
C ARG A 169 7.27 5.93 1.19
N LEU A 170 7.45 5.17 0.11
CA LEU A 170 6.59 5.22 -1.07
C LEU A 170 5.18 4.67 -0.79
N TYR A 171 5.05 3.58 -0.02
CA TYR A 171 3.75 3.10 0.43
C TYR A 171 3.03 4.15 1.28
N SER A 172 3.72 4.81 2.21
CA SER A 172 3.14 5.88 3.03
C SER A 172 2.60 7.03 2.18
N GLN A 173 3.35 7.45 1.15
CA GLN A 173 2.87 8.46 0.20
C GLN A 173 1.66 7.97 -0.62
N ALA A 174 1.66 6.71 -1.06
CA ALA A 174 0.54 6.12 -1.77
C ALA A 174 -0.72 6.06 -0.87
N ALA A 175 -0.58 5.72 0.41
CA ALA A 175 -1.66 5.72 1.40
C ALA A 175 -2.27 7.12 1.59
N LYS A 176 -1.43 8.17 1.73
CA LYS A 176 -1.87 9.58 1.82
C LYS A 176 -2.66 10.03 0.58
N LEU A 177 -2.43 9.40 -0.56
CA LEU A 177 -3.13 9.67 -1.82
C LEU A 177 -4.35 8.77 -2.06
N GLY A 178 -4.69 7.89 -1.11
CA GLY A 178 -5.88 7.05 -1.15
C GLY A 178 -5.65 5.60 -1.62
N CYS A 179 -4.40 5.13 -1.70
CA CYS A 179 -4.15 3.71 -1.99
C CYS A 179 -4.51 2.84 -0.79
N LEU A 180 -5.59 2.06 -0.92
CA LEU A 180 -6.07 1.20 0.16
C LEU A 180 -5.10 0.04 0.46
N ALA A 181 -4.46 -0.50 -0.58
CA ALA A 181 -3.50 -1.59 -0.45
C ALA A 181 -2.24 -1.19 0.33
N ALA A 182 -1.88 0.09 0.31
CA ALA A 182 -0.68 0.57 1.02
C ALA A 182 -0.76 0.36 2.54
N TYR A 183 -1.93 0.50 3.17
CA TYR A 183 -2.10 0.23 4.60
C TYR A 183 -1.72 -1.21 4.97
N GLN A 184 -2.09 -2.17 4.13
CA GLN A 184 -1.77 -3.59 4.31
C GLN A 184 -0.26 -3.85 4.16
N ARG A 185 0.40 -3.17 3.23
CA ARG A 185 1.86 -3.27 3.04
C ARG A 185 2.62 -2.66 4.20
N ILE A 186 2.27 -1.43 4.61
CA ILE A 186 2.89 -0.71 5.73
C ILE A 186 2.74 -1.53 7.03
N GLY A 187 1.54 -2.03 7.33
CA GLY A 187 1.32 -2.88 8.49
C GLY A 187 2.23 -4.12 8.49
N GLY A 188 2.38 -4.78 7.34
CA GLY A 188 3.26 -5.95 7.22
C GLY A 188 4.74 -5.62 7.41
N MET A 189 5.17 -4.44 6.97
CA MET A 189 6.55 -3.99 7.18
C MET A 189 6.84 -3.76 8.67
N HIS A 190 5.90 -3.20 9.44
CA HIS A 190 6.02 -3.09 10.90
C HIS A 190 5.91 -4.44 11.61
N GLU A 191 5.04 -5.34 11.16
CA GLU A 191 4.90 -6.69 11.71
C GLU A 191 6.20 -7.49 11.61
N GLU A 192 6.90 -7.35 10.49
CA GLU A 192 8.10 -8.13 10.18
C GLU A 192 9.41 -7.37 10.44
N GLY A 193 9.35 -6.07 10.72
CA GLY A 193 10.53 -5.22 10.89
C GLY A 193 11.31 -4.98 9.59
N ARG A 194 10.63 -4.90 8.44
CA ARG A 194 11.26 -4.62 7.14
C ARG A 194 11.33 -3.11 6.91
N GLY A 195 12.54 -2.55 6.88
CA GLY A 195 12.73 -1.09 6.70
C GLY A 195 12.31 -0.25 7.90
N THR A 196 11.92 -0.90 9.01
CA THR A 196 11.49 -0.32 10.27
C THR A 196 11.85 -1.27 11.42
N SER A 197 11.69 -0.85 12.67
CA SER A 197 11.75 -1.77 13.81
C SER A 197 10.46 -2.59 13.90
N GLN A 198 10.58 -3.87 14.26
CA GLN A 198 9.41 -4.72 14.45
C GLN A 198 8.48 -4.14 15.53
N ASN A 199 7.21 -3.98 15.20
CA ASN A 199 6.18 -3.47 16.09
C ASN A 199 4.78 -4.01 15.69
N LYS A 200 4.36 -5.08 16.36
CA LYS A 200 3.05 -5.73 16.14
C LYS A 200 1.86 -4.82 16.46
N GLU A 201 1.98 -3.96 17.47
CA GLU A 201 0.91 -3.02 17.82
C GLU A 201 0.73 -1.95 16.73
N LYS A 202 1.83 -1.41 16.20
CA LYS A 202 1.78 -0.47 15.09
C LYS A 202 1.24 -1.13 13.82
N ALA A 203 1.65 -2.38 13.55
CA ALA A 203 1.09 -3.17 12.45
C ALA A 203 -0.43 -3.35 12.58
N LEU A 204 -0.91 -3.74 13.76
CA LEU A 204 -2.33 -3.87 14.06
C LEU A 204 -3.08 -2.55 13.81
N ASN A 205 -2.53 -1.42 14.24
CA ASN A 205 -3.15 -0.11 14.00
C ASN A 205 -3.26 0.22 12.52
N PHE A 206 -2.24 -0.08 11.71
CA PHE A 206 -2.30 0.09 10.26
C PHE A 206 -3.35 -0.82 9.60
N TYR A 207 -3.49 -2.06 10.08
CA TYR A 207 -4.53 -2.94 9.57
C TYR A 207 -5.93 -2.44 9.95
N LYS A 208 -6.14 -2.00 11.20
CA LYS A 208 -7.40 -1.39 11.62
C LYS A 208 -7.76 -0.19 10.76
N GLU A 209 -6.79 0.68 10.50
CA GLU A 209 -7.00 1.84 9.64
C GLU A 209 -7.30 1.44 8.19
N GLY A 210 -6.57 0.46 7.65
CA GLY A 210 -6.85 -0.09 6.33
C GLY A 210 -8.28 -0.62 6.22
N VAL A 211 -8.78 -1.33 7.25
CA VAL A 211 -10.18 -1.77 7.33
C VAL A 211 -11.13 -0.58 7.28
N ARG A 212 -10.93 0.46 8.12
CA ARG A 212 -11.79 1.65 8.11
C ARG A 212 -11.84 2.27 6.73
N ARG A 213 -10.70 2.40 6.06
CA ARG A 213 -10.59 2.93 4.69
C ARG A 213 -11.14 2.02 3.59
N GLY A 214 -11.63 0.82 3.91
CA GLY A 214 -12.26 -0.10 2.97
C GLY A 214 -11.36 -1.24 2.46
N ASN A 215 -10.14 -1.40 2.98
CA ASN A 215 -9.27 -2.53 2.63
C ASN A 215 -9.65 -3.80 3.40
N VAL A 216 -10.43 -4.66 2.75
CA VAL A 216 -10.89 -5.94 3.31
C VAL A 216 -9.74 -6.88 3.70
N TYR A 217 -8.61 -6.85 2.99
CA TYR A 217 -7.47 -7.73 3.25
C TYR A 217 -6.75 -7.43 4.58
N CYS A 218 -6.97 -6.25 5.15
CA CYS A 218 -6.44 -5.95 6.47
C CYS A 218 -7.08 -6.82 7.56
N TYR A 219 -8.35 -7.23 7.42
CA TYR A 219 -8.95 -8.22 8.33
C TYR A 219 -8.17 -9.54 8.34
N TRP A 220 -7.72 -9.99 7.17
CA TRP A 220 -6.93 -11.22 7.07
C TRP A 220 -5.57 -11.06 7.75
N ARG A 221 -4.87 -9.95 7.51
CA ARG A 221 -3.59 -9.68 8.20
C ARG A 221 -3.74 -9.63 9.72
N MET A 222 -4.82 -9.05 10.21
CA MET A 222 -5.15 -9.08 11.64
C MET A 222 -5.37 -10.51 12.13
N ALA A 223 -6.08 -11.36 11.37
CA ALA A 223 -6.26 -12.76 11.74
C ALA A 223 -4.92 -13.50 11.87
N SER A 224 -4.01 -13.32 10.91
CA SER A 224 -2.65 -13.88 10.96
C SER A 224 -1.90 -13.39 12.20
N LEU A 225 -1.93 -12.08 12.47
CA LEU A 225 -1.27 -11.50 13.63
C LEU A 225 -1.81 -12.07 14.95
N PHE A 226 -3.13 -12.26 15.07
CA PHE A 226 -3.75 -12.84 16.25
C PHE A 226 -3.45 -14.33 16.43
N ILE A 227 -3.30 -15.09 15.34
CA ILE A 227 -2.83 -16.48 15.40
C ILE A 227 -1.42 -16.53 16.00
N ASP A 228 -0.52 -15.66 15.55
CA ASP A 228 0.86 -15.57 16.04
C ASP A 228 0.92 -15.16 17.52
N GLU A 229 -0.12 -14.51 18.04
CA GLU A 229 -0.28 -14.12 19.43
C GLU A 229 -1.11 -15.11 20.25
N GLU A 230 -1.47 -16.27 19.67
CA GLU A 230 -2.34 -17.30 20.27
C GLU A 230 -3.73 -16.77 20.69
N ASN A 231 -4.16 -15.65 20.10
CA ASN A 231 -5.47 -15.04 20.30
C ASN A 231 -6.48 -15.54 19.25
N PHE A 232 -6.75 -16.84 19.29
CA PHE A 232 -7.58 -17.52 18.31
C PHE A 232 -9.01 -16.97 18.22
N ALA A 233 -9.58 -16.49 19.33
CA ALA A 233 -10.91 -15.88 19.32
C ALA A 233 -10.96 -14.62 18.43
N ASN A 234 -9.93 -13.76 18.51
CA ASN A 234 -9.84 -12.59 17.65
C ASN A 234 -9.44 -12.95 16.22
N ALA A 235 -8.64 -14.01 16.03
CA ALA A 235 -8.32 -14.52 14.70
C ALA A 235 -9.58 -14.98 13.96
N ASP A 236 -10.43 -15.79 14.61
CA ASP A 236 -11.69 -16.29 14.06
C ASP A 236 -12.63 -15.15 13.68
N LYS A 237 -12.73 -14.14 14.55
CA LYS A 237 -13.53 -12.93 14.30
C LYS A 237 -13.02 -12.17 13.08
N ALA A 238 -11.74 -11.84 13.04
CA ALA A 238 -11.12 -11.10 11.96
C ALA A 238 -11.26 -11.84 10.62
N PHE A 239 -11.01 -13.14 10.62
CA PHE A 239 -11.14 -13.96 9.42
C PHE A 239 -12.61 -14.10 8.95
N SER A 240 -13.57 -14.21 9.88
CA SER A 240 -14.99 -14.20 9.53
C SER A 240 -15.42 -12.87 8.91
N LEU A 241 -14.91 -11.74 9.41
CA LEU A 241 -15.13 -10.41 8.84
C LEU A 241 -14.52 -10.28 7.44
N PHE A 242 -13.31 -10.81 7.22
CA PHE A 242 -12.69 -10.88 5.90
C PHE A 242 -13.62 -11.57 4.88
N LEU A 243 -14.08 -12.79 5.18
CA LEU A 243 -14.91 -13.57 4.25
C LEU A 243 -16.28 -12.94 3.98
N LYS A 244 -16.91 -12.38 5.02
CA LYS A 244 -18.22 -11.71 4.90
C LYS A 244 -18.14 -10.52 3.95
N ASN A 245 -17.03 -9.78 4.01
CA ASN A 245 -16.88 -8.55 3.23
C ASN A 245 -16.19 -8.77 1.87
N GLN A 246 -15.48 -9.88 1.66
CA GLN A 246 -14.88 -10.22 0.36
C GLN A 246 -15.94 -10.47 -0.73
N ARG A 247 -17.14 -10.92 -0.35
CA ARG A 247 -18.25 -11.23 -1.28
C ARG A 247 -18.95 -10.01 -1.84
N ASN A 248 -18.85 -8.87 -1.17
CA ASN A 248 -19.38 -7.61 -1.65
C ASN A 248 -18.24 -6.89 -2.36
N GLU A 249 -18.35 -6.81 -3.68
CA GLU A 249 -17.52 -6.05 -4.62
C GLU A 249 -16.58 -5.05 -3.92
N LEU A 250 -15.26 -5.33 -3.97
CA LEU A 250 -14.31 -4.23 -3.82
C LEU A 250 -14.76 -3.17 -4.82
N PRO A 251 -14.97 -1.91 -4.38
CA PRO A 251 -15.56 -0.87 -5.22
C PRO A 251 -14.74 -0.52 -6.47
N ASP A 252 -13.58 -1.15 -6.68
CA ASP A 252 -12.61 -0.77 -7.71
C ASP A 252 -11.94 -1.98 -8.40
N GLU A 253 -12.08 -2.05 -9.73
CA GLU A 253 -11.32 -2.98 -10.58
C GLU A 253 -9.81 -2.74 -10.50
N GLN A 254 -9.34 -1.54 -10.14
CA GLN A 254 -7.91 -1.21 -10.11
C GLN A 254 -7.18 -1.78 -8.87
N HIS A 255 -7.85 -1.82 -7.71
CA HIS A 255 -7.32 -2.48 -6.51
C HIS A 255 -7.45 -4.01 -6.55
N ARG A 256 -8.33 -4.52 -7.43
CA ARG A 256 -8.54 -5.96 -7.64
C ARG A 256 -7.29 -6.67 -8.17
N PHE A 257 -6.44 -5.97 -8.93
CA PHE A 257 -5.19 -6.52 -9.45
C PHE A 257 -4.10 -6.75 -8.38
N ILE A 258 -4.25 -6.19 -7.17
CA ILE A 258 -3.20 -6.22 -6.15
C ILE A 258 -3.26 -7.51 -5.30
N PHE A 259 -4.40 -8.20 -5.28
CA PHE A 259 -4.58 -9.41 -4.50
C PHE A 259 -5.08 -10.56 -5.37
N ASP A 260 -4.25 -11.59 -5.49
CA ASP A 260 -4.52 -12.79 -6.26
C ASP A 260 -5.53 -13.69 -5.52
N ASP A 261 -6.55 -14.18 -6.22
CA ASP A 261 -7.51 -15.15 -5.68
C ASP A 261 -6.79 -16.41 -5.15
N SER A 262 -5.64 -16.75 -5.74
CA SER A 262 -4.76 -17.83 -5.30
C SER A 262 -4.16 -17.58 -3.91
N GLN A 263 -3.81 -16.33 -3.57
CA GLN A 263 -3.30 -15.98 -2.25
C GLN A 263 -4.37 -16.18 -1.18
N ILE A 264 -5.61 -15.76 -1.47
CA ILE A 264 -6.74 -15.92 -0.55
C ILE A 264 -7.04 -17.39 -0.28
N ALA A 265 -6.92 -18.23 -1.31
CA ALA A 265 -7.08 -19.67 -1.19
C ALA A 265 -5.98 -20.30 -0.31
N LEU A 266 -4.72 -19.88 -0.48
CA LEU A 266 -3.60 -20.32 0.36
C LEU A 266 -3.79 -19.89 1.83
N ASP A 267 -4.26 -18.66 2.03
CA ASP A 267 -4.52 -18.08 3.35
C ASP A 267 -5.64 -18.82 4.09
N CYS A 268 -6.71 -19.20 3.39
CA CYS A 268 -7.72 -20.12 3.91
C CYS A 268 -7.09 -21.45 4.36
N GLY A 269 -6.17 -21.99 3.56
CA GLY A 269 -5.43 -23.22 3.88
C GLY A 269 -4.58 -23.09 5.15
N LEU A 270 -3.85 -21.98 5.30
CA LEU A 270 -3.06 -21.67 6.49
C LEU A 270 -3.92 -21.55 7.75
N PHE A 271 -5.04 -20.85 7.64
CA PHE A 271 -5.99 -20.70 8.74
C PHE A 271 -6.56 -22.05 9.18
N LEU A 272 -6.95 -22.88 8.21
CA LEU A 272 -7.44 -24.25 8.46
C LEU A 272 -6.40 -25.15 9.10
N HIS A 273 -5.14 -25.04 8.68
CA HIS A 273 -4.04 -25.74 9.34
C HIS A 273 -4.00 -25.45 10.84
N HIS A 274 -4.15 -24.18 11.23
CA HIS A 274 -4.10 -23.81 12.64
C HIS A 274 -5.24 -24.43 13.44
N HIS A 275 -6.48 -24.40 12.93
CA HIS A 275 -7.60 -25.08 13.57
C HIS A 275 -7.37 -26.58 13.74
N LEU A 276 -6.80 -27.24 12.72
CA LEU A 276 -6.48 -28.67 12.77
C LEU A 276 -5.37 -28.97 13.78
N HIS A 277 -4.34 -28.13 13.82
CA HIS A 277 -3.21 -28.32 14.73
C HIS A 277 -3.58 -28.15 16.19
N TYR A 278 -4.46 -27.19 16.49
CA TYR A 278 -4.90 -26.86 17.84
C TYR A 278 -6.26 -27.47 18.23
N GLU A 279 -6.80 -28.37 17.40
CA GLU A 279 -8.11 -29.03 17.60
C GLU A 279 -9.27 -28.06 17.86
N MET A 280 -9.22 -26.87 17.25
CA MET A 280 -10.23 -25.84 17.45
C MET A 280 -11.42 -26.02 16.51
N GLU A 281 -12.63 -25.88 17.05
CA GLU A 281 -13.84 -25.93 16.24
C GLU A 281 -13.95 -24.69 15.35
N LEU A 282 -14.14 -24.90 14.04
CA LEU A 282 -14.43 -23.81 13.09
C LEU A 282 -15.81 -23.21 13.38
N SER A 283 -15.95 -21.89 13.24
CA SER A 283 -17.27 -21.26 13.29
C SER A 283 -18.15 -21.69 12.09
N GLU A 284 -19.47 -21.69 12.26
CA GLU A 284 -20.40 -22.08 11.19
C GLU A 284 -20.26 -21.23 9.91
N SER A 285 -19.98 -19.94 10.06
CA SER A 285 -19.69 -19.05 8.93
C SER A 285 -18.46 -19.48 8.14
N LEU A 286 -17.44 -19.99 8.82
CA LEU A 286 -16.21 -20.49 8.17
C LEU A 286 -16.47 -21.80 7.45
N LYS A 287 -17.14 -22.75 8.11
CA LYS A 287 -17.51 -24.05 7.51
C LYS A 287 -18.25 -23.86 6.18
N GLN A 288 -19.21 -22.93 6.11
CA GLN A 288 -19.98 -22.68 4.89
C GLN A 288 -19.11 -22.16 3.72
N VAL A 289 -18.21 -21.22 3.97
CA VAL A 289 -17.34 -20.67 2.93
C VAL A 289 -16.29 -21.68 2.47
N ILE A 290 -15.77 -22.48 3.40
CA ILE A 290 -14.83 -23.58 3.08
C ILE A 290 -15.48 -24.57 2.12
N VAL A 291 -16.75 -24.93 2.34
CA VAL A 291 -17.49 -25.81 1.41
C VAL A 291 -17.63 -25.16 0.03
N GLU A 292 -17.93 -23.86 -0.03
CA GLU A 292 -18.16 -23.14 -1.29
C GLU A 292 -16.89 -22.91 -2.11
N ARG A 293 -15.73 -22.78 -1.45
CA ARG A 293 -14.41 -22.54 -2.10
C ARG A 293 -13.48 -23.75 -2.04
N ARG A 294 -13.98 -24.90 -1.56
CA ARG A 294 -13.20 -26.08 -1.20
C ARG A 294 -12.20 -26.49 -2.27
N ASP A 295 -12.68 -26.65 -3.49
CA ASP A 295 -11.88 -27.19 -4.59
C ASP A 295 -10.78 -26.21 -5.02
N ALA A 296 -11.04 -24.90 -4.94
CA ALA A 296 -10.04 -23.85 -5.20
C ALA A 296 -8.96 -23.82 -4.11
N VAL A 297 -9.37 -23.90 -2.83
CA VAL A 297 -8.43 -23.99 -1.70
C VAL A 297 -7.55 -25.25 -1.81
N ILE A 298 -8.15 -26.39 -2.12
CA ILE A 298 -7.40 -27.64 -2.33
C ILE A 298 -6.38 -27.49 -3.46
N TYR A 299 -6.80 -26.95 -4.61
CA TYR A 299 -5.93 -26.79 -5.77
C TYR A 299 -4.69 -25.94 -5.43
N GLU A 300 -4.90 -24.78 -4.81
CA GLU A 300 -3.83 -23.84 -4.48
C GLU A 300 -2.90 -24.36 -3.37
N VAL A 301 -3.47 -24.95 -2.31
CA VAL A 301 -2.67 -25.56 -1.24
C VAL A 301 -1.85 -26.74 -1.77
N LEU A 302 -2.39 -27.55 -2.69
CA LEU A 302 -1.62 -28.61 -3.35
C LEU A 302 -0.49 -28.06 -4.23
N SER A 303 -0.74 -26.97 -4.96
CA SER A 303 0.28 -26.27 -5.74
C SER A 303 1.44 -25.80 -4.84
N ALA A 304 1.12 -25.20 -3.70
CA ALA A 304 2.09 -24.79 -2.69
C ALA A 304 2.86 -25.98 -2.08
N VAL A 305 2.17 -27.07 -1.73
CA VAL A 305 2.80 -28.31 -1.22
C VAL A 305 3.86 -28.85 -2.19
N ASN A 306 3.54 -28.89 -3.48
CA ASN A 306 4.49 -29.37 -4.49
C ASN A 306 5.73 -28.48 -4.54
N THR A 307 5.55 -27.16 -4.54
CA THR A 307 6.65 -26.19 -4.52
C THR A 307 7.51 -26.30 -3.26
N LEU A 308 6.89 -26.50 -2.08
CA LEU A 308 7.59 -26.66 -0.81
C LEU A 308 8.41 -27.96 -0.75
N ARG A 309 7.91 -29.05 -1.38
CA ARG A 309 8.66 -30.30 -1.52
C ARG A 309 9.89 -30.15 -2.41
N GLU A 310 9.77 -29.38 -3.48
CA GLU A 310 10.88 -29.09 -4.39
C GLU A 310 11.97 -28.22 -3.73
N THR A 311 11.60 -27.42 -2.73
CA THR A 311 12.50 -26.50 -2.01
C THR A 311 13.03 -27.05 -0.68
N ASN A 312 12.88 -28.36 -0.42
CA ASN A 312 13.35 -29.05 0.79
C ASN A 312 12.73 -28.53 2.12
N VAL A 313 11.55 -27.92 2.07
CA VAL A 313 10.79 -27.49 3.26
C VAL A 313 9.73 -28.55 3.59
N SER A 314 10.16 -29.78 3.83
CA SER A 314 9.30 -30.97 3.94
C SER A 314 8.26 -30.88 5.04
N ASP A 315 8.63 -30.32 6.20
CA ASP A 315 7.75 -30.24 7.37
C ASP A 315 6.53 -29.34 7.10
N LEU A 316 6.74 -28.25 6.35
CA LEU A 316 5.65 -27.35 5.97
C LEU A 316 4.76 -27.97 4.88
N ALA A 317 5.36 -28.72 3.95
CA ALA A 317 4.59 -29.45 2.94
C ALA A 317 3.69 -30.54 3.55
N GLU A 318 4.15 -31.26 4.58
CA GLU A 318 3.33 -32.26 5.28
C GLU A 318 2.16 -31.61 6.02
N LYS A 319 2.40 -30.46 6.67
CA LYS A 319 1.38 -29.65 7.33
C LYS A 319 0.26 -29.25 6.37
N TYR A 320 0.60 -28.67 5.22
CA TYR A 320 -0.40 -28.31 4.21
C TYR A 320 -1.08 -29.53 3.58
N GLN A 321 -0.39 -30.65 3.44
CA GLN A 321 -0.99 -31.89 2.96
C GLN A 321 -2.11 -32.38 3.89
N ALA A 322 -1.95 -32.24 5.21
CA ALA A 322 -2.97 -32.59 6.19
C ALA A 322 -4.24 -31.73 6.04
N VAL A 323 -4.09 -30.44 5.73
CA VAL A 323 -5.21 -29.54 5.41
C VAL A 323 -5.99 -30.04 4.20
N VAL A 324 -5.30 -30.42 3.12
CA VAL A 324 -5.94 -30.94 1.91
C VAL A 324 -6.72 -32.23 2.21
N SER A 325 -6.14 -33.14 2.99
CA SER A 325 -6.81 -34.38 3.40
C SER A 325 -8.06 -34.11 4.22
N HIS A 326 -8.01 -33.14 5.14
CA HIS A 326 -9.17 -32.73 5.92
C HIS A 326 -10.25 -32.08 5.05
N LEU A 327 -9.87 -31.18 4.16
CA LEU A 327 -10.79 -30.54 3.22
C LEU A 327 -11.48 -31.56 2.32
N HIS A 328 -10.80 -32.61 1.85
CA HIS A 328 -11.44 -33.68 1.10
C HIS A 328 -12.47 -34.48 1.92
N SER A 329 -12.37 -34.47 3.25
CA SER A 329 -13.26 -35.23 4.14
C SER A 329 -14.56 -34.52 4.52
N ILE A 330 -14.66 -33.22 4.20
CA ILE A 330 -15.82 -32.35 4.46
C ILE A 330 -16.52 -32.02 3.12
#